data_AF-A0A1Y1VCC5-F1
#
_entry.id   AF-A0A1Y1VCC5-F1
#
_cell.length_a   1.000
_cell.length_b   1.000
_cell.length_c   1.000
_cell.angle_alpha   90.00
_cell.angle_beta   90.00
_cell.angle_gamma   90.00
#
_symmetry.space_group_name_H-M   'P 1'
#
loop_
_entity.id
_entity.type
_entity.pdbx_description
1 polymer ?
#
loop_
_entity_poly.entity_id
_entity_poly.type
_entity_poly.pdbx_seq_one_letter_code
_entity_poly.pdbx_strand_id
1 'polypeptide(L)'
;MSEVPAIIKKYFPNGAPESWKKLFPNGPPGPEYFEGAKPGEMPPKLKALFPNGEIPEDLKVFKGEIPEDFKQFLIETQKEILAKANKN
;
A
#
# COMPACT_ATOMS: atom_id res chain seq x y z
N MET A 1 -11.60 11.49 -11.14
CA MET A 1 -11.67 10.01 -10.99
C MET A 1 -10.24 9.54 -10.87
N SER A 2 -9.80 9.14 -9.69
CA SER A 2 -8.41 8.72 -9.48
C SER A 2 -8.21 7.37 -10.15
N GLU A 3 -7.63 7.38 -11.35
CA GLU A 3 -7.35 6.15 -12.07
C GLU A 3 -6.40 5.28 -11.26
N VAL A 4 -6.84 4.06 -10.95
CA VAL A 4 -5.99 3.05 -10.32
C VAL A 4 -4.81 2.78 -11.26
N PRO A 5 -3.56 2.97 -10.80
CA PRO A 5 -2.38 2.83 -11.65
C PRO A 5 -2.31 1.45 -12.31
N ALA A 6 -1.83 1.39 -13.56
CA ALA A 6 -1.78 0.16 -14.34
C ALA A 6 -1.02 -0.98 -13.63
N ILE A 7 0.02 -0.62 -12.88
CA ILE A 7 0.79 -1.57 -12.09
C ILE A 7 0.00 -2.14 -10.89
N ILE A 8 -0.89 -1.36 -10.27
CA ILE A 8 -1.85 -1.91 -9.30
C ILE A 8 -2.78 -2.88 -10.00
N LYS A 9 -3.35 -2.55 -11.17
CA LYS A 9 -4.23 -3.45 -11.93
C LYS A 9 -3.53 -4.74 -12.37
N LYS A 10 -2.22 -4.70 -12.64
CA LYS A 10 -1.40 -5.86 -13.00
C LYS A 10 -1.35 -6.91 -11.89
N TYR A 11 -1.20 -6.48 -10.63
CA TYR A 11 -1.09 -7.38 -9.48
C TYR A 11 -2.43 -7.57 -8.74
N PHE A 12 -3.32 -6.61 -8.87
CA PHE A 12 -4.66 -6.57 -8.28
C PHE A 12 -5.70 -6.37 -9.40
N PRO A 13 -5.88 -7.34 -10.32
CA PRO A 13 -6.84 -7.22 -11.41
C PRO A 13 -8.28 -7.14 -10.91
N ASN A 14 -8.57 -7.70 -9.74
CA ASN A 14 -9.86 -7.63 -9.06
C ASN A 14 -9.99 -6.41 -8.12
N GLY A 15 -9.04 -5.46 -8.21
CA GLY A 15 -8.95 -4.30 -7.34
C GLY A 15 -8.40 -4.63 -5.96
N ALA A 16 -8.55 -3.68 -5.03
CA ALA A 16 -8.01 -3.83 -3.68
C ALA A 16 -8.57 -5.09 -2.98
N PRO A 17 -7.71 -5.83 -2.25
CA PRO A 17 -8.09 -6.97 -1.41
C PRO A 17 -9.25 -6.63 -0.48
N GLU A 18 -10.09 -7.61 -0.13
CA GLU A 18 -11.22 -7.39 0.79
C GLU A 18 -10.76 -6.85 2.14
N SER A 19 -9.63 -7.35 2.62
CA SER A 19 -9.02 -6.88 3.86
C SER A 19 -8.61 -5.40 3.77
N TRP A 20 -8.14 -4.95 2.61
CA TRP A 20 -7.80 -3.55 2.38
C TRP A 20 -9.06 -2.69 2.25
N LYS A 21 -10.11 -3.18 1.58
CA LYS A 21 -11.42 -2.51 1.51
C LYS A 21 -12.06 -2.34 2.89
N LYS A 22 -11.87 -3.31 3.80
CA LYS A 22 -12.34 -3.20 5.20
C LYS A 22 -11.60 -2.15 6.00
N LEU A 23 -10.28 -2.06 5.83
CA LEU A 23 -9.45 -1.07 6.54
C LEU A 23 -9.61 0.34 5.96
N PHE A 24 -9.73 0.42 4.63
CA PHE A 24 -9.82 1.67 3.89
C PHE A 24 -11.04 1.64 2.96
N PRO A 25 -12.27 1.75 3.51
CA PRO A 25 -13.50 1.71 2.71
C PRO A 25 -13.65 2.93 1.79
N ASN A 26 -12.96 4.04 2.11
CA ASN A 26 -13.03 5.29 1.37
C ASN A 26 -11.93 5.48 0.32
N GLY A 27 -11.09 4.46 0.08
CA GLY A 27 -10.01 4.54 -0.91
C GLY A 27 -8.69 3.98 -0.39
N PRO A 28 -7.55 4.32 -1.01
CA PRO A 28 -6.25 3.88 -0.51
C PRO A 28 -5.90 4.54 0.85
N PRO A 29 -4.99 3.94 1.65
CA PRO A 29 -4.45 4.53 2.87
C PRO A 29 -3.91 5.93 2.59
N GLY A 30 -4.19 6.84 3.52
CA GLY A 30 -3.63 8.17 3.50
C GLY A 30 -2.10 8.20 3.71
N PRO A 31 -1.46 9.37 3.48
CA PRO A 31 -0.02 9.56 3.65
C PRO A 31 0.54 9.14 4.98
N GLU A 32 -0.22 9.40 6.04
CA GLU A 32 0.16 9.09 7.41
C GLU A 32 0.51 7.62 7.59
N TYR A 33 -0.16 6.70 6.89
CA TYR A 33 0.10 5.27 7.02
C TYR A 33 1.40 4.84 6.35
N PHE A 34 1.91 5.63 5.40
CA PHE A 34 3.18 5.41 4.72
C PHE A 34 4.36 6.09 5.43
N GLU A 35 4.11 6.85 6.49
CA GLU A 35 5.16 7.53 7.23
C GLU A 35 6.10 6.52 7.91
N GLY A 36 7.40 6.65 7.65
CA GLY A 36 8.42 5.74 8.17
C GLY A 36 8.50 4.37 7.49
N ALA A 37 7.82 4.16 6.34
CA ALA A 37 8.04 2.91 5.60
C ALA A 37 9.43 2.86 4.98
N LYS A 38 10.02 1.66 4.97
CA LYS A 38 11.27 1.37 4.30
C LYS A 38 11.01 0.81 2.90
N PRO A 39 11.92 1.07 1.94
CA PRO A 39 11.83 0.51 0.58
C PRO A 39 11.67 -1.01 0.58
N GLY A 40 10.50 -1.50 0.16
CA GLY A 40 10.19 -2.94 0.08
C GLY A 40 9.72 -3.57 1.38
N GLU A 41 9.48 -2.77 2.43
CA GLU A 41 8.81 -3.23 3.64
C GLU A 41 7.42 -2.59 3.74
N MET A 42 6.52 -3.30 4.43
CA MET A 42 5.23 -2.72 4.78
C MET A 42 5.44 -1.55 5.77
N PRO A 43 4.77 -0.39 5.56
CA PRO A 43 4.90 0.74 6.47
C PRO A 43 4.56 0.37 7.92
N PRO A 44 5.30 0.89 8.92
CA PRO A 44 5.08 0.54 10.32
C PRO A 44 3.69 0.94 10.82
N LYS A 45 3.17 2.10 10.39
CA LYS A 45 1.81 2.54 10.72
C LYS A 45 0.73 1.67 10.05
N LEU A 46 0.97 1.23 8.82
CA LEU A 46 0.07 0.28 8.16
C LEU A 46 0.14 -1.10 8.81
N LYS A 47 1.34 -1.55 9.23
CA LYS A 47 1.55 -2.78 10.00
C LYS A 47 0.85 -2.73 11.36
N ALA A 48 0.81 -1.56 12.00
CA ALA A 48 0.11 -1.37 13.28
C ALA A 48 -1.41 -1.56 13.18
N LEU A 49 -2.01 -1.45 11.98
CA LEU A 49 -3.41 -1.82 11.74
C LEU A 49 -3.65 -3.33 11.81
N PHE A 50 -2.59 -4.14 11.81
CA PHE A 50 -2.63 -5.59 11.98
C PHE A 50 -2.06 -5.93 13.37
N PRO A 51 -2.83 -5.73 14.47
CA PRO A 51 -2.34 -5.86 15.84
C PRO A 51 -1.83 -7.26 16.20
N ASN A 52 -2.22 -8.30 15.45
CA ASN A 52 -1.72 -9.66 15.61
C ASN A 52 -0.45 -9.96 14.78
N GLY A 53 0.06 -9.02 14.01
CA GLY A 53 1.14 -9.25 13.03
C GLY A 53 0.70 -10.13 11.84
N GLU A 54 -0.54 -10.61 11.85
CA GLU A 54 -1.13 -11.38 10.77
C GLU A 54 -1.63 -10.44 9.70
N ILE A 55 -0.77 -10.18 8.72
CA ILE A 55 -1.21 -9.65 7.43
C ILE A 55 -2.09 -10.76 6.79
N PRO A 56 -3.37 -10.47 6.49
CA PRO A 56 -4.28 -11.38 5.80
C PRO A 56 -3.63 -11.98 4.55
N GLU A 57 -3.91 -13.23 4.22
CA GLU A 57 -3.35 -13.88 3.03
C GLU A 57 -3.69 -13.14 1.73
N ASP A 58 -4.86 -12.52 1.67
CA ASP A 58 -5.31 -11.66 0.57
C ASP A 58 -4.50 -10.35 0.46
N LEU A 59 -3.83 -9.93 1.54
CA LEU A 59 -2.85 -8.83 1.53
C LEU A 59 -1.41 -9.31 1.31
N LYS A 60 -1.15 -10.61 1.47
CA LYS A 60 0.10 -11.27 1.08
C LYS A 60 0.05 -11.64 -0.42
N VAL A 61 -0.38 -10.69 -1.26
CA VAL A 61 -0.41 -10.86 -2.73
C VAL A 61 0.97 -11.25 -3.27
N PHE A 62 2.01 -10.76 -2.59
CA PHE A 62 3.37 -11.19 -2.79
C PHE A 62 3.73 -12.21 -1.70
N LYS A 63 3.55 -13.50 -1.99
CA LYS A 63 3.92 -14.62 -1.10
C LYS A 63 5.44 -14.81 -1.04
N GLY A 64 6.14 -13.84 -0.44
CA GLY A 64 7.59 -13.85 -0.30
C GLY A 64 8.17 -12.47 -0.52
N GLU A 65 8.45 -12.14 -1.78
CA GLU A 65 9.07 -10.87 -2.15
C GLU A 65 8.14 -10.06 -3.05
N ILE A 66 8.06 -8.76 -2.75
CA ILE A 66 7.37 -7.80 -3.61
C ILE A 66 8.20 -7.64 -4.90
N PRO A 67 7.61 -7.85 -6.09
CA PRO A 67 8.28 -7.63 -7.38
C PRO A 67 8.92 -6.25 -7.44
N GLU A 68 10.10 -6.17 -8.05
CA GLU A 68 10.90 -4.94 -8.07
C GLU A 68 10.16 -3.77 -8.72
N ASP A 69 9.39 -4.02 -9.79
CA ASP A 69 8.56 -3.00 -10.44
C ASP A 69 7.47 -2.47 -9.48
N PHE A 70 6.83 -3.38 -8.73
CA PHE A 70 5.81 -2.97 -7.75
C PHE A 70 6.45 -2.24 -6.57
N LYS A 71 7.62 -2.68 -6.13
CA LYS A 71 8.41 -2.04 -5.07
C LYS A 71 8.82 -0.63 -5.46
N GLN A 72 9.32 -0.42 -6.68
CA GLN A 72 9.61 0.91 -7.23
C GLN A 72 8.36 1.78 -7.24
N PHE A 73 7.24 1.27 -7.75
CA PHE A 73 5.98 2.00 -7.75
C PHE A 73 5.51 2.40 -6.35
N LEU A 74 5.62 1.51 -5.36
CA LEU A 74 5.28 1.83 -3.97
C LEU A 74 6.20 2.91 -3.39
N ILE A 75 7.50 2.87 -3.69
CA ILE A 75 8.47 3.88 -3.25
C ILE A 75 8.16 5.25 -3.88
N GLU A 76 7.90 5.30 -5.18
CA GLU A 76 7.55 6.55 -5.88
C GLU A 76 6.23 7.11 -5.39
N THR A 77 5.21 6.26 -5.27
CA THR A 77 3.90 6.65 -4.74
C THR A 77 4.02 7.17 -3.32
N GLN A 78 4.79 6.50 -2.46
CA GLN A 78 5.07 7.00 -1.11
C GLN A 78 5.76 8.36 -1.14
N LYS A 79 6.79 8.55 -1.96
CA LYS A 79 7.49 9.84 -2.09
C LYS A 79 6.54 10.94 -2.53
N GLU A 80 5.69 10.68 -3.52
CA GLU A 80 4.67 11.64 -3.97
C GLU A 80 3.68 11.99 -2.87
N ILE A 81 3.21 10.97 -2.15
CA ILE A 81 2.25 11.11 -1.05
C ILE A 81 2.84 11.92 0.11
N LEU A 82 4.08 11.62 0.51
CA LEU A 82 4.81 12.37 1.54
C LEU A 82 5.13 13.80 1.09
N ALA A 83 5.52 13.99 -0.18
CA ALA A 83 5.76 15.31 -0.75
C ALA A 83 4.47 16.16 -0.81
N LYS A 84 3.31 15.54 -1.08
CA LYS A 84 2.01 16.20 -1.02
C LYS A 84 1.60 16.52 0.41
N ALA A 85 1.87 15.63 1.37
CA ALA A 85 1.56 15.85 2.78
C ALA A 85 2.38 16.99 3.40
N ASN A 86 3.66 17.14 3.04
CA ASN A 86 4.52 18.24 3.50
C ASN A 86 4.25 19.59 2.82
N LYS A 87 3.30 19.66 1.86
CA LYS A 87 3.00 20.89 1.11
C LYS A 87 1.75 21.62 1.60
N ASN A 88 1.25 21.28 2.80
CA ASN A 88 0.04 21.86 3.37
C ASN A 88 0.27 22.46 4.76
#